data_AF-A0A554GP88-F1
#
_entry.id   AF-A0A554GP88-F1
#
_cell.length_a   1.000
_cell.length_b   1.000
_cell.length_c   1.000
_cell.angle_alpha   90.00
_cell.angle_beta   90.00
_cell.angle_gamma   90.00
#
_symmetry.space_group_name_H-M   'P 1'
#
loop_
_entity.id
_entity.type
_entity.pdbx_description
1 polymer ?
#
loop_
_entity_poly.entity_id
_entity_poly.type
_entity_poly.pdbx_seq_one_letter_code
_entity_poly.pdbx_strand_id
1 'polypeptide(L)'
;MSQTRLLRAVDYPRMPWKNGGGSTEEIARDAGQDLDGFGWRLSIADIETSGGFSVFAGYQRIITVLQGAGMTLDVDGVSSRPLLPSDPFAFSGDSEVSCTLLDGPIRDFNLIYAPHRYTARLHWIDVRHPQRLFSSASTFVLFSMAEQVAISVNGQPWEILGKLDCAQVDNSGGLLEIELQSPRASRCCLIELTATGL
;
A
#
# COMPACT_ATOMS: atom_id res chain seq x y z
N MET A 1 12.00 -19.39 -8.52
CA MET A 1 13.01 -18.47 -7.92
C MET A 1 12.34 -17.14 -7.60
N SER A 2 12.58 -16.58 -6.41
CA SER A 2 12.07 -15.26 -6.03
C SER A 2 13.05 -14.16 -6.41
N GLN A 3 12.54 -12.98 -6.78
CA GLN A 3 13.36 -11.78 -6.99
C GLN A 3 12.91 -10.68 -6.04
N THR A 4 13.84 -10.15 -5.25
CA THR A 4 13.59 -9.03 -4.34
C THR A 4 14.07 -7.72 -4.99
N ARG A 5 13.23 -6.68 -4.94
CA ARG A 5 13.55 -5.30 -5.34
C ARG A 5 13.28 -4.37 -4.18
N LEU A 6 14.22 -3.46 -3.93
CA LEU A 6 14.02 -2.36 -2.98
C LEU A 6 13.60 -1.11 -3.73
N LEU A 7 12.49 -0.54 -3.30
CA LEU A 7 11.89 0.67 -3.87
C LEU A 7 12.04 1.77 -2.82
N ARG A 8 12.93 2.72 -3.08
CA ARG A 8 13.28 3.78 -2.12
C ARG A 8 12.31 4.94 -2.22
N ALA A 9 11.87 5.46 -1.09
CA ALA A 9 10.91 6.56 -1.03
C ALA A 9 11.38 7.82 -1.74
N VAL A 10 12.69 8.08 -1.73
CA VAL A 10 13.31 9.22 -2.41
C VAL A 10 13.18 9.16 -3.93
N ASP A 11 12.91 7.97 -4.49
CA ASP A 11 12.85 7.74 -5.93
C ASP A 11 11.40 7.66 -6.45
N TYR A 12 10.39 7.78 -5.58
CA TYR A 12 8.99 7.68 -6.00
C TYR A 12 8.59 8.86 -6.89
N PRO A 13 8.11 8.62 -8.12
CA PRO A 13 7.63 9.70 -8.97
C PRO A 13 6.38 10.32 -8.36
N ARG A 14 6.39 11.65 -8.23
CA ARG A 14 5.29 12.45 -7.70
C ARG A 14 4.50 13.11 -8.82
N MET A 15 3.19 12.91 -8.82
CA MET A 15 2.26 13.48 -9.78
C MET A 15 1.20 14.34 -9.08
N PRO A 16 1.21 15.67 -9.26
CA PRO A 16 0.15 16.54 -8.78
C PRO A 16 -1.21 16.20 -9.40
N TRP A 17 -2.28 16.33 -8.62
CA TRP A 17 -3.63 16.11 -9.12
C TRP A 17 -4.12 17.29 -9.96
N LYS A 18 -4.91 17.01 -11.00
CA LYS A 18 -5.46 18.05 -11.90
C LYS A 18 -6.33 19.08 -11.17
N ASN A 19 -6.98 18.69 -10.07
CA ASN A 19 -7.83 19.57 -9.28
C ASN A 19 -7.05 20.42 -8.25
N GLY A 20 -5.73 20.22 -8.12
CA GLY A 20 -4.88 20.90 -7.15
C GLY A 20 -5.11 20.50 -5.69
N GLY A 21 -5.94 19.49 -5.40
CA GLY A 21 -6.26 19.07 -4.03
C GLY A 21 -5.22 18.14 -3.38
N GLY A 22 -4.11 17.87 -4.08
CA GLY A 22 -3.11 16.92 -3.61
C GLY A 22 -2.17 16.41 -4.69
N SER A 23 -1.47 15.33 -4.36
CA SER A 23 -0.56 14.63 -5.27
C SER A 23 -0.42 13.16 -4.93
N THR A 24 0.06 12.35 -5.86
CA THR A 24 0.36 10.93 -5.62
C THR A 24 1.81 10.62 -5.92
N GLU A 25 2.48 9.95 -4.99
CA GLU A 25 3.76 9.27 -5.16
C GLU A 25 3.47 7.79 -5.48
N GLU A 26 3.82 7.35 -6.67
CA GLU A 26 3.65 5.95 -7.04
C GLU A 26 4.80 5.10 -6.52
N ILE A 27 4.49 3.98 -5.89
CA ILE A 27 5.49 3.05 -5.37
C ILE A 27 5.77 1.95 -6.39
N ALA A 28 4.72 1.23 -6.79
CA ALA A 28 4.82 0.06 -7.66
C ALA A 28 3.48 -0.28 -8.32
N ARG A 29 3.56 -1.03 -9.42
CA ARG A 29 2.43 -1.65 -10.13
C ARG A 29 2.91 -2.91 -10.85
N ASP A 30 2.01 -3.80 -11.26
CA ASP A 30 2.37 -4.97 -12.07
C ASP A 30 2.72 -4.64 -13.52
N ALA A 31 1.83 -3.90 -14.21
CA ALA A 31 1.94 -3.60 -15.64
C ALA A 31 1.11 -2.37 -16.01
N GLY A 32 1.31 -1.86 -17.23
CA GLY A 32 0.60 -0.69 -17.77
C GLY A 32 1.20 0.63 -17.30
N GLN A 33 1.14 1.67 -18.15
CA GLN A 33 1.68 3.00 -17.85
C GLN A 33 0.59 4.00 -17.41
N ASP A 34 -0.66 3.76 -17.82
CA ASP A 34 -1.79 4.66 -17.53
C ASP A 34 -2.46 4.34 -16.18
N LEU A 35 -3.43 5.16 -15.78
CA LEU A 35 -4.26 4.93 -14.58
C LEU A 35 -5.35 3.86 -14.79
N ASP A 36 -5.43 3.30 -15.99
CA ASP A 36 -6.31 2.18 -16.35
C ASP A 36 -5.46 1.00 -16.82
N GLY A 37 -5.97 -0.22 -16.63
CA GLY A 37 -5.39 -1.44 -17.19
C GLY A 37 -4.33 -2.14 -16.31
N PHE A 38 -3.75 -1.47 -15.31
CA PHE A 38 -2.88 -2.12 -14.32
C PHE A 38 -3.66 -3.16 -13.52
N GLY A 39 -3.06 -4.27 -13.11
CA GLY A 39 -3.69 -5.27 -12.26
C GLY A 39 -3.68 -4.90 -10.78
N TRP A 40 -2.61 -4.27 -10.31
CA TRP A 40 -2.56 -3.63 -9.00
C TRP A 40 -1.60 -2.45 -9.00
N ARG A 41 -1.80 -1.53 -8.05
CA ARG A 41 -1.01 -0.33 -7.84
C ARG A 41 -0.89 -0.02 -6.36
N LEU A 42 0.32 0.30 -5.93
CA LEU A 42 0.64 0.83 -4.61
C LEU A 42 1.11 2.28 -4.73
N SER A 43 0.59 3.14 -3.88
CA SER A 43 0.95 4.56 -3.89
C SER A 43 0.76 5.22 -2.53
N ILE A 44 1.40 6.37 -2.36
CA ILE A 44 1.18 7.32 -1.26
C ILE A 44 0.48 8.54 -1.84
N ALA A 45 -0.60 9.02 -1.23
CA ALA A 45 -1.19 10.30 -1.61
C ALA A 45 -1.03 11.35 -0.52
N ASP A 46 -0.69 12.56 -0.94
CA ASP A 46 -0.83 13.79 -0.16
C ASP A 46 -2.21 14.38 -0.47
N ILE A 47 -3.07 14.49 0.53
CA ILE A 47 -4.41 15.10 0.43
C ILE A 47 -4.37 16.43 1.17
N GLU A 48 -4.38 17.53 0.41
CA GLU A 48 -4.23 18.88 0.95
C GLU A 48 -5.58 19.53 1.22
N THR A 49 -6.62 19.15 0.48
CA THR A 49 -7.97 19.68 0.63
C THR A 49 -9.02 18.57 0.57
N SER A 50 -10.13 18.77 1.31
CA SER A 50 -11.32 17.93 1.20
C SER A 50 -11.88 17.99 -0.23
N GLY A 51 -12.38 16.86 -0.73
CA GLY A 51 -12.88 16.78 -2.10
C GLY A 51 -13.18 15.37 -2.57
N GLY A 52 -13.72 15.27 -3.79
CA GLY A 52 -14.02 13.99 -4.44
C GLY A 52 -12.75 13.22 -4.82
N PHE A 53 -12.80 11.90 -4.67
CA PHE A 53 -11.80 10.99 -5.21
C PHE A 53 -12.14 10.61 -6.65
N SER A 54 -11.10 10.30 -7.44
CA SER A 54 -11.28 9.70 -8.75
C SER A 54 -11.87 8.29 -8.63
N VAL A 55 -12.80 7.98 -9.53
CA VAL A 55 -13.34 6.63 -9.75
C VAL A 55 -12.28 5.75 -10.43
N PHE A 56 -12.12 4.52 -9.94
CA PHE A 56 -11.29 3.47 -10.53
C PHE A 56 -12.19 2.28 -10.84
N ALA A 57 -12.91 2.37 -11.96
CA ALA A 57 -13.97 1.42 -12.29
C ALA A 57 -13.46 -0.04 -12.37
N GLY A 58 -14.15 -0.95 -11.70
CA GLY A 58 -13.82 -2.38 -11.64
C GLY A 58 -12.65 -2.74 -10.72
N TYR A 59 -12.13 -1.79 -9.93
CA TYR A 59 -11.08 -2.03 -8.94
C TYR A 59 -11.62 -2.10 -7.51
N GLN A 60 -10.88 -2.76 -6.64
CA GLN A 60 -11.01 -2.66 -5.19
C GLN A 60 -9.94 -1.72 -4.65
N ARG A 61 -10.30 -0.86 -3.69
CA ARG A 61 -9.37 0.03 -3.00
C ARG A 61 -9.27 -0.31 -1.52
N ILE A 62 -8.06 -0.22 -0.97
CA ILE A 62 -7.80 -0.21 0.47
C ILE A 62 -6.89 0.98 0.76
N ILE A 63 -7.35 1.88 1.60
CA ILE A 63 -6.65 3.11 1.97
C ILE A 63 -6.25 3.05 3.44
N THR A 64 -5.14 3.67 3.82
CA THR A 64 -4.74 3.82 5.22
C THR A 64 -4.10 5.18 5.43
N VAL A 65 -4.57 5.96 6.41
CA VAL A 65 -3.90 7.21 6.77
C VAL A 65 -2.51 6.89 7.36
N LEU A 66 -1.48 7.56 6.88
CA LEU A 66 -0.09 7.44 7.35
C LEU A 66 0.31 8.58 8.27
N GLN A 67 -0.14 9.80 7.97
CA GLN A 67 0.21 11.03 8.68
C GLN A 67 -0.95 12.02 8.67
N GLY A 68 -1.06 12.83 9.71
CA GLY A 68 -2.11 13.83 9.91
C GLY A 68 -3.22 13.31 10.84
N ALA A 69 -4.21 14.17 11.13
CA ALA A 69 -5.25 13.87 12.11
C ALA A 69 -6.24 12.78 11.64
N GLY A 70 -6.34 12.57 10.32
CA GLY A 70 -7.23 11.59 9.71
C GLY A 70 -8.27 12.24 8.81
N MET A 71 -9.19 11.40 8.32
CA MET A 71 -10.27 11.80 7.43
C MET A 71 -11.56 11.01 7.72
N THR A 72 -12.67 11.48 7.18
CA THR A 72 -13.86 10.67 6.94
C THR A 72 -14.08 10.54 5.45
N LEU A 73 -14.58 9.38 5.02
CA LEU A 73 -14.98 9.16 3.63
C LEU A 73 -16.50 9.03 3.58
N ASP A 74 -17.13 9.75 2.67
CA ASP A 74 -18.49 9.44 2.23
C ASP A 74 -18.39 8.51 1.02
N VAL A 75 -18.98 7.33 1.11
CA VAL A 75 -18.99 6.32 0.05
C VAL A 75 -20.44 6.05 -0.33
N ASP A 76 -20.83 6.47 -1.53
CA ASP A 76 -22.20 6.35 -2.05
C ASP A 76 -23.27 6.91 -1.09
N GLY A 77 -22.99 8.05 -0.44
CA GLY A 77 -23.88 8.71 0.51
C GLY A 77 -23.80 8.15 1.93
N VAL A 78 -22.90 7.20 2.21
CA VAL A 78 -22.69 6.62 3.54
C VAL A 78 -21.36 7.07 4.11
N SER A 79 -21.41 7.89 5.16
CA SER A 79 -20.22 8.35 5.85
C SER A 79 -19.56 7.24 6.67
N SER A 80 -18.24 7.12 6.55
CA SER A 80 -17.43 6.23 7.37
C SER A 80 -17.28 6.79 8.79
N ARG A 81 -16.86 5.93 9.71
CA ARG A 81 -16.21 6.40 10.95
C ARG A 81 -14.94 7.21 10.61
N PRO A 82 -14.42 8.02 11.54
CA PRO A 82 -13.09 8.61 11.40
C PRO A 82 -12.04 7.53 11.08
N LEU A 83 -11.27 7.77 10.03
CA LEU A 83 -10.13 6.96 9.61
C LEU A 83 -8.87 7.64 10.16
N LEU A 84 -8.27 7.01 11.17
CA LEU A 84 -7.09 7.52 11.86
C LEU A 84 -5.80 6.89 11.31
N PRO A 85 -4.61 7.40 11.68
CA PRO A 85 -3.36 6.76 11.27
C PRO A 85 -3.31 5.26 11.57
N SER A 86 -2.83 4.48 10.61
CA SER A 86 -2.74 2.99 10.66
C SER A 86 -4.07 2.24 10.67
N ASP A 87 -5.16 2.88 10.28
CA ASP A 87 -6.50 2.32 10.23
C ASP A 87 -6.95 2.05 8.79
N PRO A 88 -6.86 0.81 8.29
CA PRO A 88 -7.19 0.48 6.91
C PRO A 88 -8.70 0.50 6.66
N PHE A 89 -9.12 1.05 5.52
CA PHE A 89 -10.51 1.10 5.09
C PHE A 89 -10.63 0.64 3.63
N ALA A 90 -11.56 -0.27 3.37
CA ALA A 90 -11.79 -0.84 2.04
C ALA A 90 -13.09 -0.32 1.44
N PHE A 91 -13.06 0.02 0.16
CA PHE A 91 -14.23 0.49 -0.60
C PHE A 91 -14.08 0.17 -2.09
N SER A 92 -15.20 0.12 -2.81
CA SER A 92 -15.19 -0.14 -4.25
C SER A 92 -14.58 1.03 -5.00
N GLY A 93 -13.79 0.74 -6.04
CA GLY A 93 -13.33 1.74 -6.99
C GLY A 93 -14.45 2.28 -7.88
N ASP A 94 -15.60 1.59 -7.96
CA ASP A 94 -16.80 2.03 -8.68
C ASP A 94 -17.61 3.09 -7.93
N SER A 95 -17.42 3.22 -6.61
CA SER A 95 -18.21 4.10 -5.75
C SER A 95 -17.90 5.58 -6.00
N GLU A 96 -18.91 6.44 -5.84
CA GLU A 96 -18.70 7.87 -5.68
C GLU A 96 -18.17 8.12 -4.26
N VAL A 97 -16.97 8.68 -4.16
CA VAL A 97 -16.30 8.89 -2.87
C VAL A 97 -15.87 10.34 -2.71
N SER A 98 -16.20 10.92 -1.55
CA SER A 98 -15.66 12.20 -1.13
C SER A 98 -14.95 12.10 0.21
N CYS A 99 -13.85 12.84 0.34
CA CYS A 99 -13.02 12.89 1.54
C CYS A 99 -13.25 14.22 2.27
N THR A 100 -13.47 14.12 3.58
CA THR A 100 -13.46 15.26 4.50
C THR A 100 -12.31 15.11 5.49
N LEU A 101 -11.33 16.02 5.42
CA LEU A 101 -10.20 16.09 6.34
C LEU A 101 -10.68 16.48 7.75
N LEU A 102 -10.16 15.80 8.78
CA LEU A 102 -10.54 16.09 10.17
C LEU A 102 -9.87 17.36 10.69
N ASP A 103 -8.57 17.49 10.46
CA ASP A 103 -7.77 18.64 10.86
C ASP A 103 -6.50 18.73 10.01
N GLY A 104 -6.59 19.48 8.92
CA GLY A 104 -5.49 19.74 7.99
C GLY A 104 -5.11 18.60 7.05
N PRO A 105 -4.04 18.78 6.25
CA PRO A 105 -3.58 17.82 5.26
C PRO A 105 -3.17 16.47 5.86
N ILE A 106 -3.37 15.41 5.08
CA ILE A 106 -2.95 14.05 5.44
C ILE A 106 -2.06 13.43 4.36
N ARG A 107 -1.29 12.41 4.75
CA ARG A 107 -0.72 11.44 3.82
C ARG A 107 -1.40 10.10 4.00
N ASP A 108 -1.68 9.38 2.93
CA ASP A 108 -2.25 8.04 2.97
C ASP A 108 -1.40 7.02 2.20
N PHE A 109 -1.68 5.74 2.41
CA PHE A 109 -1.20 4.62 1.62
C PHE A 109 -2.39 3.97 0.93
N ASN A 110 -2.26 3.72 -0.37
CA ASN A 110 -3.31 3.16 -1.20
C ASN A 110 -2.83 1.85 -1.83
N LEU A 111 -3.64 0.79 -1.67
CA LEU A 111 -3.65 -0.38 -2.54
C LEU A 111 -4.89 -0.29 -3.44
N ILE A 112 -4.68 -0.33 -4.75
CA ILE A 112 -5.75 -0.45 -5.75
C ILE A 112 -5.48 -1.72 -6.54
N TYR A 113 -6.43 -2.65 -6.64
CA TYR A 113 -6.24 -3.89 -7.38
C TYR A 113 -7.51 -4.35 -8.10
N ALA A 114 -7.33 -5.06 -9.21
CA ALA A 114 -8.41 -5.64 -10.00
C ALA A 114 -8.79 -7.00 -9.39
N PRO A 115 -9.93 -7.12 -8.66
CA PRO A 115 -10.27 -8.33 -7.92
C PRO A 115 -10.57 -9.55 -8.82
N HIS A 116 -10.84 -9.32 -10.10
CA HIS A 116 -11.00 -10.39 -11.10
C HIS A 116 -9.67 -10.93 -11.65
N ARG A 117 -8.54 -10.27 -11.37
CA ARG A 117 -7.18 -10.68 -11.77
C ARG A 117 -6.30 -11.08 -10.59
N TYR A 118 -6.61 -10.59 -9.39
CA TYR A 118 -5.79 -10.79 -8.21
C TYR A 118 -6.64 -11.02 -6.97
N THR A 119 -6.25 -11.99 -6.15
CA THR A 119 -6.60 -12.00 -4.73
C THR A 119 -5.58 -11.15 -3.98
N ALA A 120 -6.04 -10.35 -3.02
CA ALA A 120 -5.18 -9.48 -2.21
C ALA A 120 -5.37 -9.72 -0.70
N ARG A 121 -4.29 -9.61 0.05
CA ARG A 121 -4.29 -9.50 1.51
C ARG A 121 -3.45 -8.30 1.90
N LEU A 122 -3.97 -7.47 2.81
CA LEU A 122 -3.28 -6.33 3.39
C LEU A 122 -3.33 -6.46 4.91
N HIS A 123 -2.18 -6.38 5.57
CA HIS A 123 -2.11 -6.52 7.02
C HIS A 123 -1.03 -5.61 7.61
N TRP A 124 -1.45 -4.68 8.45
CA TRP A 124 -0.54 -3.85 9.23
C TRP A 124 -0.06 -4.59 10.48
N ILE A 125 1.26 -4.60 10.71
CA ILE A 125 1.90 -5.27 11.84
C ILE A 125 2.88 -4.33 12.54
N ASP A 126 3.19 -4.65 13.80
CA ASP A 126 4.32 -4.07 14.52
C ASP A 126 5.43 -5.12 14.66
N VAL A 127 6.56 -4.91 14.01
CA VAL A 127 7.75 -5.74 14.18
C VAL A 127 8.42 -5.33 15.50
N ARG A 128 8.10 -6.03 16.58
CA ARG A 128 8.64 -5.79 17.94
C ARG A 128 9.76 -6.76 18.31
N HIS A 129 9.73 -7.94 17.71
CA HIS A 129 10.70 -9.03 17.82
C HIS A 129 10.87 -9.64 16.43
N PRO A 130 11.96 -10.39 16.16
CA PRO A 130 12.09 -11.13 14.92
C PRO A 130 10.81 -11.90 14.58
N GLN A 131 10.25 -11.65 13.40
CA GLN A 131 9.08 -12.34 12.88
C GLN A 131 9.52 -13.26 11.75
N ARG A 132 8.87 -14.42 11.67
CA ARG A 132 9.01 -15.33 10.54
C ARG A 132 7.63 -15.64 10.00
N LEU A 133 7.48 -15.46 8.70
CA LEU A 133 6.22 -15.66 7.99
C LEU A 133 6.47 -16.44 6.71
N PHE A 134 5.42 -17.13 6.26
CA PHE A 134 5.47 -17.95 5.06
C PHE A 134 4.35 -17.51 4.13
N SER A 135 4.68 -17.30 2.85
CA SER A 135 3.70 -16.87 1.85
C SER A 135 3.95 -17.58 0.52
N SER A 136 2.87 -18.04 -0.11
CA SER A 136 2.89 -18.58 -1.47
C SER A 136 2.36 -17.58 -2.49
N ALA A 137 2.17 -16.30 -2.10
CA ALA A 137 1.69 -15.27 -3.01
C ALA A 137 2.66 -15.06 -4.17
N SER A 138 2.13 -14.72 -5.36
CA SER A 138 2.96 -14.42 -6.53
C SER A 138 3.73 -13.10 -6.38
N THR A 139 3.20 -12.18 -5.56
CA THR A 139 3.88 -10.94 -5.19
C THR A 139 3.68 -10.69 -3.70
N PHE A 140 4.78 -10.44 -2.99
CA PHE A 140 4.76 -9.98 -1.61
C PHE A 140 5.38 -8.58 -1.53
N VAL A 141 4.78 -7.67 -0.77
CA VAL A 141 5.33 -6.33 -0.53
C VAL A 141 5.35 -6.06 0.96
N LEU A 142 6.50 -5.57 1.44
CA LEU A 142 6.65 -4.98 2.76
C LEU A 142 6.82 -3.47 2.60
N PHE A 143 5.82 -2.69 3.02
CA PHE A 143 5.91 -1.23 3.14
C PHE A 143 6.30 -0.84 4.57
N SER A 144 7.31 0.02 4.73
CA SER A 144 7.84 0.42 6.02
C SER A 144 7.33 1.80 6.46
N MET A 145 6.81 1.92 7.69
CA MET A 145 6.61 3.21 8.37
C MET A 145 7.71 3.50 9.40
N ALA A 146 8.74 2.64 9.47
CA ALA A 146 9.80 2.71 10.45
C ALA A 146 11.05 3.39 9.88
N GLU A 147 11.85 4.00 10.76
CA GLU A 147 13.18 4.51 10.37
C GLU A 147 14.10 3.39 9.89
N GLN A 148 13.93 2.19 10.44
CA GLN A 148 14.72 1.02 10.07
C GLN A 148 13.96 -0.29 10.33
N VAL A 149 13.72 -1.07 9.29
CA VAL A 149 13.30 -2.47 9.38
C VAL A 149 14.11 -3.27 8.36
N ALA A 150 14.46 -4.51 8.69
CA ALA A 150 15.19 -5.40 7.80
C ALA A 150 14.32 -6.61 7.42
N ILE A 151 14.48 -7.05 6.17
CA ILE A 151 13.83 -8.20 5.58
C ILE A 151 14.87 -9.15 4.99
N SER A 152 14.69 -10.45 5.22
CA SER A 152 15.38 -11.52 4.49
C SER A 152 14.33 -12.43 3.87
N VAL A 153 14.61 -12.94 2.67
CA VAL A 153 13.73 -13.84 1.92
C VAL A 153 14.52 -15.09 1.57
N ASN A 154 14.03 -16.27 1.94
CA ASN A 154 14.67 -17.56 1.65
C ASN A 154 16.17 -17.60 2.05
N GLY A 155 16.49 -17.03 3.23
CA GLY A 155 17.86 -16.96 3.76
C GLY A 155 18.83 -16.09 2.97
N GLN A 156 18.34 -15.27 2.04
CA GLN A 156 19.17 -14.29 1.32
C GLN A 156 19.68 -13.19 2.27
N PRO A 157 20.72 -12.43 1.89
CA PRO A 157 21.21 -11.32 2.68
C PRO A 157 20.10 -10.35 3.11
N TRP A 158 20.26 -9.77 4.29
CA TRP A 158 19.30 -8.84 4.85
C TRP A 158 19.30 -7.52 4.08
N GLU A 159 18.11 -7.11 3.66
CA GLU A 159 17.87 -5.81 3.07
C GLU A 159 17.27 -4.87 4.11
N ILE A 160 17.71 -3.61 4.12
CA ILE A 160 17.25 -2.60 5.09
C ILE A 160 16.34 -1.60 4.39
N LEU A 161 15.15 -1.39 4.95
CA LEU A 161 14.15 -0.41 4.54
C LEU A 161 14.13 0.76 5.53
N GLY A 162 14.17 1.97 5.00
CA GLY A 162 13.88 3.19 5.73
C GLY A 162 12.39 3.50 5.79
N LYS A 163 12.05 4.72 6.22
CA LYS A 163 10.66 5.17 6.30
C LYS A 163 10.12 5.37 4.88
N LEU A 164 8.93 4.83 4.63
CA LEU A 164 8.21 4.80 3.35
C LEU A 164 8.82 3.92 2.26
N ASP A 165 9.96 3.27 2.51
CA ASP A 165 10.54 2.32 1.56
C ASP A 165 9.67 1.05 1.43
N CYS A 166 9.77 0.38 0.29
CA CYS A 166 9.18 -0.94 0.05
C CYS A 166 10.23 -1.99 -0.32
N ALA A 167 10.05 -3.21 0.18
CA ALA A 167 10.62 -4.41 -0.45
C ALA A 167 9.51 -5.13 -1.22
N GLN A 168 9.66 -5.25 -2.54
CA GLN A 168 8.80 -6.07 -3.39
C GLN A 168 9.51 -7.37 -3.70
N VAL A 169 8.81 -8.49 -3.50
CA VAL A 169 9.28 -9.84 -3.81
C VAL A 169 8.36 -10.42 -4.87
N ASP A 170 8.89 -10.61 -6.07
CA ASP A 170 8.20 -11.36 -7.12
C ASP A 170 8.52 -12.85 -6.94
N ASN A 171 7.49 -13.66 -6.79
CA ASN A 171 7.58 -15.09 -6.55
C ASN A 171 7.08 -15.86 -7.78
N SER A 172 8.01 -16.48 -8.53
CA SER A 172 7.64 -17.34 -9.66
C SER A 172 7.02 -18.68 -9.26
N GLY A 173 6.87 -18.95 -7.95
CA GLY A 173 6.18 -20.11 -7.41
C GLY A 173 6.91 -20.74 -6.22
N GLY A 174 6.14 -21.46 -5.39
CA GLY A 174 6.62 -22.08 -4.16
C GLY A 174 6.34 -21.26 -2.92
N LEU A 175 6.74 -21.79 -1.77
CA LEU A 175 6.58 -21.16 -0.46
C LEU A 175 7.81 -20.30 -0.15
N LEU A 176 7.61 -19.01 0.05
CA LEU A 176 8.63 -18.10 0.57
C LEU A 176 8.74 -18.25 2.08
N GLU A 177 9.95 -18.29 2.61
CA GLU A 177 10.24 -17.97 4.01
C GLU A 177 10.71 -16.53 4.09
N ILE A 178 10.00 -15.69 4.85
CA ILE A 178 10.28 -14.27 5.00
C ILE A 178 10.56 -14.01 6.48
N GLU A 179 11.69 -13.37 6.75
CA GLU A 179 12.10 -12.99 8.09
C GLU A 179 12.16 -11.47 8.20
N LEU A 180 11.56 -10.92 9.26
CA LEU A 180 11.54 -9.50 9.54
C LEU A 180 12.20 -9.23 10.88
N GLN A 181 13.03 -8.20 10.96
CA GLN A 181 13.60 -7.74 12.22
C GLN A 181 13.70 -6.22 12.24
N SER A 182 13.61 -5.63 13.42
CA SER A 182 13.82 -4.20 13.60
C SER A 182 14.48 -3.92 14.95
N PRO A 183 15.37 -2.92 15.04
CA PRO A 183 15.97 -2.52 16.31
C PRO A 183 14.97 -1.89 17.30
N ARG A 184 13.79 -1.46 16.84
CA ARG A 184 12.72 -0.88 17.65
C ARG A 184 11.36 -1.41 17.19
N ALA A 185 10.31 -1.21 17.98
CA ALA A 185 8.96 -1.51 17.54
C ALA A 185 8.62 -0.70 16.28
N SER A 186 8.41 -1.40 15.17
CA SER A 186 8.35 -0.79 13.85
C SER A 186 7.07 -1.16 13.11
N ARG A 187 6.29 -0.15 12.73
CA ARG A 187 5.04 -0.34 12.00
C ARG A 187 5.34 -0.63 10.53
N CYS A 188 4.78 -1.71 10.00
CA CYS A 188 4.90 -2.09 8.59
C CYS A 188 3.57 -2.59 8.03
N CYS A 189 3.38 -2.48 6.72
CA CYS A 189 2.27 -3.08 6.02
C CYS A 189 2.75 -4.24 5.17
N LEU A 190 2.18 -5.42 5.38
CA LEU A 190 2.36 -6.60 4.54
C LEU A 190 1.26 -6.61 3.49
N ILE A 191 1.64 -6.72 2.21
CA ILE A 191 0.71 -6.93 1.12
C ILE A 191 1.08 -8.24 0.41
N GLU A 192 0.09 -9.09 0.19
CA GLU A 192 0.22 -10.31 -0.59
C GLU A 192 -0.77 -10.24 -1.75
N LEU A 193 -0.27 -10.42 -2.96
CA LEU A 193 -1.06 -10.40 -4.19
C LEU A 193 -0.79 -11.72 -4.92
N THR A 194 -1.86 -12.44 -5.24
CA THR A 194 -1.78 -13.67 -6.04
C THR A 194 -2.61 -13.49 -7.29
N ALA A 195 -1.98 -13.60 -8.46
CA ALA A 195 -2.69 -13.61 -9.72
C ALA A 195 -3.68 -14.79 -9.73
N THR A 196 -4.95 -14.50 -9.97
CA THR A 196 -5.95 -15.54 -10.21
C THR A 196 -5.70 -16.05 -11.61
N GLY A 197 -5.12 -17.24 -11.76
CA GLY A 197 -4.97 -17.88 -13.06
C GLY A 197 -6.33 -17.91 -13.76
N LEU A 198 -6.36 -17.49 -15.03
CA LEU A 198 -7.47 -17.82 -15.94
C LEU A 198 -7.47 -19.32 -16.22
#